data_AF-A0A519UFE3-F1
#
_entry.id   AF-A0A519UFE3-F1
#
_cell.length_a   1.000
_cell.length_b   1.000
_cell.length_c   1.000
_cell.angle_alpha   90.00
_cell.angle_beta   90.00
_cell.angle_gamma   90.00
#
_symmetry.space_group_name_H-M   'P 1'
#
loop_
_entity.id
_entity.type
_entity.pdbx_description
1 polymer ?
#
loop_
_entity_poly.entity_id
_entity_poly.type
_entity_poly.pdbx_seq_one_letter_code
_entity_poly.pdbx_strand_id
1 'polypeptide(L)'
;MQSLSLAQTGELWVTMAGRKPHLSHGNLGYAALPTKRLLRLAAGQWQPVAAPPFTSFEQVAFVPGTSAGYLLTATGEVLETRTNGETWHPLASQARQLHPVPQGITWLQKDNQLVFCPVAGKQ
;
A
#
# COMPACT_ATOMS: atom_id res chain seq x y z
N MET A 1 -6.86 8.82 5.57
CA MET A 1 -5.73 7.99 5.13
C MET A 1 -5.92 6.61 5.73
N GLN A 2 -5.63 5.53 4.99
CA GLN A 2 -5.73 4.15 5.48
C GLN A 2 -4.36 3.56 5.82
N SER A 3 -3.35 3.80 4.98
CA SER A 3 -1.95 3.45 5.26
C SER A 3 -0.98 4.49 4.71
N LEU A 4 0.24 4.52 5.26
CA LEU A 4 1.35 5.38 4.87
C LEU A 4 2.65 4.56 4.92
N SER A 5 3.48 4.69 3.90
CA SER A 5 4.80 4.06 3.86
C SER A 5 5.82 4.93 3.13
N LEU A 6 7.08 4.84 3.54
CA LEU A 6 8.20 5.52 2.90
C LEU A 6 8.95 4.54 2.00
N ALA A 7 9.11 4.86 0.71
CA ALA A 7 9.97 4.10 -0.20
C ALA A 7 11.46 4.43 0.04
N GLN A 8 12.38 3.60 -0.44
CA GLN A 8 13.81 3.85 -0.29
C GLN A 8 14.28 5.17 -0.94
N THR A 9 13.57 5.60 -1.98
CA THR A 9 13.78 6.90 -2.65
C THR A 9 13.48 8.11 -1.78
N GLY A 10 12.84 7.93 -0.63
CA GLY A 10 12.33 9.01 0.22
C GLY A 10 10.92 9.49 -0.15
N GLU A 11 10.31 8.90 -1.17
CA GLU A 11 8.92 9.20 -1.54
C GLU A 11 7.93 8.61 -0.53
N LEU A 12 6.88 9.38 -0.21
CA LEU A 12 5.80 8.92 0.65
C LEU A 12 4.67 8.31 -0.19
N TRP A 13 4.18 7.17 0.24
CA TRP A 13 3.11 6.42 -0.42
C TRP A 13 1.94 6.24 0.53
N VAL A 14 0.72 6.45 0.04
CA VAL A 14 -0.50 6.35 0.86
C VAL A 14 -1.61 5.61 0.14
N THR A 15 -2.36 4.83 0.90
CA THR A 15 -3.72 4.41 0.51
C THR A 15 -4.73 5.37 1.13
N MET A 16 -5.64 5.89 0.31
CA MET A 16 -6.70 6.78 0.76
C MET A 16 -7.72 6.01 1.59
N ALA A 17 -8.28 6.66 2.60
CA ALA A 17 -9.47 6.12 3.25
C ALA A 17 -10.60 6.10 2.20
N GLY A 18 -11.47 5.08 2.26
CA GLY A 18 -12.64 4.94 1.38
C GLY A 18 -13.73 5.98 1.64
N ARG A 19 -13.35 7.18 2.11
CA ARG A 19 -14.22 8.28 2.46
C ARG A 19 -13.51 9.63 2.30
N LYS A 20 -14.25 10.63 1.86
CA LYS A 20 -13.81 12.03 1.76
C LYS A 20 -14.57 12.88 2.77
N PRO A 21 -13.89 13.69 3.60
CA PRO A 21 -14.57 14.66 4.44
C PRO A 21 -15.26 15.71 3.57
N HIS A 22 -16.48 16.08 3.96
CA HIS A 22 -17.17 17.24 3.41
C HIS A 22 -17.75 18.03 4.58
N LEU A 23 -17.60 19.36 4.52
CA LEU A 23 -18.17 20.25 5.50
C LEU A 23 -19.47 20.80 4.94
N SER A 24 -20.58 20.60 5.65
CA SER A 24 -21.88 21.16 5.28
C SER A 24 -22.52 21.80 6.51
N HIS A 25 -22.83 23.10 6.42
CA HIS A 25 -23.44 23.89 7.51
C HIS A 25 -22.74 23.73 8.87
N GLY A 26 -21.40 23.71 8.89
CA GLY A 26 -20.61 23.53 10.12
C GLY A 26 -20.50 22.09 10.63
N ASN A 27 -21.18 21.13 10.00
CA ASN A 27 -21.07 19.71 10.33
C ASN A 27 -20.05 19.02 9.43
N LEU A 28 -19.13 18.28 10.05
CA LEU A 28 -18.19 17.42 9.34
C LEU A 28 -18.86 16.08 9.02
N GLY A 29 -19.20 15.87 7.76
CA GLY A 29 -19.67 14.60 7.23
C GLY A 29 -18.58 13.87 6.43
N TYR A 30 -18.84 12.61 6.11
CA TYR A 30 -17.97 11.81 5.25
C TYR A 30 -18.78 11.19 4.11
N ALA A 31 -18.36 11.44 2.87
CA ALA A 31 -18.91 10.77 1.70
C ALA A 31 -18.07 9.52 1.41
N ALA A 32 -18.71 8.37 1.19
CA ALA A 32 -18.01 7.16 0.77
C ALA A 32 -17.38 7.37 -0.62
N LEU A 33 -16.15 6.89 -0.80
CA LEU A 33 -15.51 6.81 -2.11
C LEU A 33 -15.65 5.38 -2.64
N PRO A 34 -15.98 5.18 -3.92
CA PRO A 34 -16.20 3.86 -4.48
C PRO A 34 -14.92 2.99 -4.47
N THR A 35 -13.75 3.63 -4.50
CA THR A 35 -12.46 2.94 -4.43
C THR A 35 -11.45 3.66 -3.54
N LYS A 36 -10.56 2.89 -2.92
CA LYS A 36 -9.43 3.41 -2.13
C LYS A 36 -8.23 3.60 -3.05
N ARG A 37 -7.94 4.86 -3.38
CA ARG A 37 -6.85 5.22 -4.31
C ARG A 37 -5.47 5.10 -3.65
N LEU A 38 -4.48 4.70 -4.45
CA LEU A 38 -3.06 4.76 -4.11
C LEU A 38 -2.47 6.09 -4.63
N LEU A 39 -1.78 6.83 -3.77
CA LEU A 39 -1.08 8.06 -4.13
C LEU A 39 0.39 7.98 -3.70
N ARG A 40 1.26 8.66 -4.45
CA ARG A 40 2.67 8.90 -4.09
C ARG A 40 2.96 10.39 -4.04
N LEU A 41 3.80 10.82 -3.09
CA LEU A 41 4.31 12.19 -2.98
C LEU A 41 5.68 12.23 -3.66
N ALA A 42 5.74 12.85 -4.83
CA ALA A 42 6.95 13.03 -5.60
C ALA A 42 7.12 14.52 -5.93
N ALA A 43 8.32 15.07 -5.73
CA ALA A 43 8.63 16.48 -5.95
C ALA A 43 7.64 17.45 -5.25
N GLY A 44 7.18 17.10 -4.04
CA GLY A 44 6.25 17.92 -3.26
C GLY A 44 4.80 17.88 -3.73
N GLN A 45 4.44 17.03 -4.70
CA GLN A 45 3.07 16.90 -5.21
C GLN A 45 2.55 15.47 -5.09
N TRP A 46 1.29 15.33 -4.64
CA TRP A 46 0.61 14.04 -4.60
C TRP A 46 0.13 13.65 -6.00
N GLN A 47 0.56 12.47 -6.45
CA GLN A 47 0.22 11.92 -7.76
C GLN A 47 -0.54 10.60 -7.59
N PRO A 48 -1.64 10.37 -8.33
CA PRO A 48 -2.29 9.08 -8.34
C PRO A 48 -1.40 8.03 -8.99
N VAL A 49 -1.39 6.82 -8.43
CA VAL A 49 -0.68 5.68 -9.00
C VAL A 49 -1.69 4.67 -9.52
N ALA A 50 -1.56 4.31 -10.79
CA ALA A 50 -2.30 3.21 -11.38
C ALA A 50 -1.47 1.93 -11.23
N ALA A 51 -2.00 0.93 -10.53
CA ALA A 51 -1.41 -0.41 -10.45
C ALA A 51 -2.38 -1.40 -11.13
N PRO A 52 -2.11 -1.86 -12.36
CA PRO A 52 -2.97 -2.81 -13.05
C PRO A 52 -3.01 -4.17 -12.32
N PRO A 53 -4.15 -4.90 -12.33
CA PRO A 53 -5.50 -4.54 -12.76
C PRO A 53 -6.40 -3.95 -11.64
N PHE A 54 -5.84 -3.55 -10.50
CA PHE A 54 -6.63 -3.23 -9.31
C PHE A 54 -6.90 -1.73 -9.16
N THR A 55 -8.08 -1.40 -8.66
CA THR A 55 -8.53 -0.01 -8.52
C THR A 55 -8.74 0.42 -7.07
N SER A 56 -8.67 -0.51 -6.11
CA SER A 56 -8.89 -0.25 -4.67
C SER A 56 -7.84 -0.96 -3.80
N PHE A 57 -7.16 -0.18 -2.97
CA PHE A 57 -6.03 -0.62 -2.15
C PHE A 57 -6.27 -0.36 -0.66
N GLU A 58 -6.01 -1.37 0.16
CA GLU A 58 -6.12 -1.27 1.62
C GLU A 58 -4.81 -0.77 2.22
N GLN A 59 -3.69 -1.34 1.78
CA GLN A 59 -2.40 -1.08 2.39
C GLN A 59 -1.29 -0.94 1.35
N VAL A 60 -0.36 -0.03 1.61
CA VAL A 60 0.96 0.02 0.97
C VAL A 60 2.03 -0.11 2.06
N ALA A 61 3.06 -0.92 1.82
CA ALA A 61 4.16 -1.12 2.74
C ALA A 61 5.47 -1.35 1.98
N PHE A 62 6.48 -0.55 2.26
CA PHE A 62 7.84 -0.72 1.75
C PHE A 62 8.73 -1.33 2.83
N VAL A 63 9.63 -2.21 2.41
CA VAL A 63 10.60 -2.84 3.30
C VAL A 63 11.76 -1.87 3.51
N PRO A 64 12.04 -1.44 4.77
CA PRO A 64 13.04 -0.42 5.06
C PRO A 64 14.40 -0.72 4.45
N GLY A 65 15.00 0.28 3.80
CA GLY A 65 16.35 0.16 3.20
C GLY A 65 16.41 -0.62 1.89
N THR A 66 15.26 -1.03 1.32
CA THR A 66 15.21 -1.78 0.06
C THR A 66 14.27 -1.12 -0.95
N SER A 67 14.43 -1.44 -2.23
CA SER A 67 13.49 -1.03 -3.28
C SER A 67 12.21 -1.87 -3.31
N ALA A 68 12.07 -2.82 -2.38
CA ALA A 68 10.92 -3.72 -2.33
C ALA A 68 9.76 -3.09 -1.58
N GLY A 69 8.57 -3.25 -2.16
CA GLY A 69 7.32 -2.83 -1.54
C GLY A 69 6.18 -3.73 -1.94
N TYR A 70 5.09 -3.61 -1.19
CA TYR A 70 3.94 -4.46 -1.29
C TYR A 70 2.65 -3.63 -1.22
N LEU A 71 1.70 -4.00 -2.07
CA LEU A 71 0.34 -3.49 -2.03
C LEU A 71 -0.61 -4.61 -1.62
N LEU A 72 -1.57 -4.28 -0.78
CA LEU A 72 -2.72 -5.10 -0.47
C LEU A 72 -3.96 -4.47 -1.09
N THR A 73 -4.67 -5.23 -1.91
CA THR A 73 -5.96 -4.82 -2.49
C THR A 73 -7.09 -4.97 -1.48
N ALA A 74 -8.26 -4.38 -1.77
CA ALA A 74 -9.48 -4.58 -0.98
C ALA A 74 -10.01 -6.03 -1.00
N THR A 75 -9.63 -6.82 -2.00
CA THR A 75 -10.04 -8.21 -2.18
C THR A 75 -9.04 -9.22 -1.63
N GLY A 76 -7.88 -8.77 -1.13
CA GLY A 76 -6.89 -9.59 -0.43
C GLY A 76 -5.66 -9.96 -1.24
N GLU A 77 -5.63 -9.69 -2.55
CA GLU A 77 -4.45 -9.91 -3.39
C GLU A 77 -3.27 -9.04 -2.94
N VAL A 78 -2.07 -9.63 -3.05
CA VAL A 78 -0.81 -8.95 -2.80
C VAL A 78 -0.11 -8.67 -4.12
N LEU A 79 0.38 -7.44 -4.31
CA LEU A 79 1.30 -7.10 -5.39
C LEU A 79 2.65 -6.73 -4.80
N GLU A 80 3.72 -7.06 -5.52
CA GLU A 80 5.10 -6.72 -5.18
C GLU A 80 5.65 -5.72 -6.19
N THR A 81 6.44 -4.76 -5.70
CA THR A 81 7.38 -3.99 -6.48
C THR A 81 8.80 -4.30 -6.03
N ARG A 82 9.76 -4.25 -6.94
CA ARG A 82 11.20 -4.23 -6.65
C ARG A 82 11.88 -2.96 -7.18
N THR A 83 11.07 -2.00 -7.60
CA THR A 83 11.45 -0.80 -8.35
C THR A 83 10.93 0.46 -7.65
N ASN A 84 10.86 0.45 -6.31
CA ASN A 84 10.31 1.57 -5.53
C ASN A 84 8.88 2.00 -5.93
N GLY A 85 8.09 1.05 -6.47
CA GLY A 85 6.71 1.31 -6.89
C GLY A 85 6.56 1.82 -8.32
N GLU A 86 7.63 1.85 -9.13
CA GLU A 86 7.52 2.13 -10.57
C GLU A 86 6.75 1.02 -11.31
N THR A 87 6.99 -0.23 -10.95
CA THR A 87 6.29 -1.40 -11.50
C THR A 87 5.78 -2.30 -10.38
N TRP A 88 4.59 -2.85 -10.58
CA TRP A 88 3.92 -3.75 -9.63
C TRP A 88 3.55 -5.07 -10.32
N HIS A 89 3.80 -6.18 -9.64
CA HIS A 89 3.54 -7.53 -10.12
C HIS A 89 2.68 -8.29 -9.11
N PRO A 90 1.59 -8.95 -9.53
CA PRO A 90 0.80 -9.79 -8.63
C PRO A 90 1.63 -10.93 -8.06
N LEU A 91 1.49 -11.17 -6.75
CA LEU A 91 1.95 -12.39 -6.11
C LEU A 91 0.77 -13.36 -5.99
N ALA A 92 1.04 -14.66 -6.15
CA ALA A 92 0.08 -15.73 -5.87
C ALA A 92 -0.12 -15.90 -4.36
N SER A 93 -0.55 -14.85 -3.68
CA SER A 93 -0.78 -14.78 -2.24
C SER A 93 -2.02 -13.96 -1.92
N GLN A 94 -2.60 -14.26 -0.76
CA GLN A 94 -3.80 -13.62 -0.23
C GLN A 94 -3.51 -13.20 1.20
N ALA A 95 -3.65 -11.92 1.51
CA ALA A 95 -3.39 -11.36 2.81
C ALA A 95 -4.57 -10.51 3.29
N ARG A 96 -4.64 -10.29 4.60
CA ARG A 96 -5.57 -9.35 5.24
C ARG A 96 -4.85 -8.14 5.80
N GLN A 97 -3.55 -8.28 6.05
CA GLN A 97 -2.71 -7.24 6.61
C GLN A 97 -1.26 -7.51 6.28
N LEU A 98 -0.53 -6.44 5.96
CA LEU A 98 0.90 -6.46 5.72
C LEU A 98 1.63 -5.81 6.89
N HIS A 99 2.84 -6.25 7.17
CA HIS A 99 3.69 -5.71 8.21
C HIS A 99 5.15 -5.74 7.77
N PRO A 100 5.73 -4.60 7.32
CA PRO A 100 7.13 -4.54 6.97
C PRO A 100 7.98 -4.74 8.23
N VAL A 101 9.02 -5.54 8.10
CA VAL A 101 10.00 -5.83 9.16
C VAL A 101 11.40 -5.63 8.59
N PRO A 102 12.46 -5.53 9.42
CA PRO A 102 13.81 -5.55 8.90
C PRO A 102 14.01 -6.77 7.98
N GLN A 103 14.59 -6.54 6.79
CA GLN A 103 14.94 -7.59 5.82
C GLN A 103 13.76 -8.32 5.16
N GLY A 104 12.52 -7.88 5.34
CA GLY A 104 11.39 -8.53 4.69
C GLY A 104 10.03 -7.94 5.00
N ILE A 105 9.00 -8.70 4.69
CA ILE A 105 7.63 -8.38 5.06
C ILE A 105 6.97 -9.60 5.67
N THR A 106 6.10 -9.36 6.64
CA THR A 106 5.17 -10.38 7.13
C THR A 106 3.76 -10.05 6.68
N TRP A 107 2.93 -11.06 6.48
CA TRP A 107 1.51 -10.85 6.24
C TRP A 107 0.65 -11.91 6.92
N LEU A 108 -0.56 -11.49 7.28
CA LEU A 108 -1.58 -12.36 7.86
C LEU A 108 -2.48 -12.91 6.77
N GLN A 109 -2.62 -14.22 6.68
CA GLN A 109 -3.50 -14.92 5.73
C GLN A 109 -4.46 -15.89 6.43
N LYS A 110 -5.59 -16.20 5.78
CA LYS A 110 -6.58 -17.21 6.22
C LYS A 110 -6.92 -17.13 7.72
N ASP A 111 -6.80 -18.23 8.46
CA ASP A 111 -7.11 -18.34 9.89
C ASP A 111 -5.94 -17.86 10.77
N ASN A 112 -5.52 -16.60 10.58
CA ASN A 112 -4.43 -15.95 11.32
C ASN A 112 -3.04 -16.59 11.12
N GLN A 113 -2.80 -17.22 9.97
CA GLN A 113 -1.46 -17.69 9.64
C GLN A 113 -0.57 -16.48 9.31
N LEU A 114 0.53 -16.34 10.05
CA LEU A 114 1.57 -15.36 9.74
C LEU A 114 2.59 -15.97 8.78
N VAL A 115 2.81 -15.32 7.65
CA VAL A 115 3.84 -15.69 6.68
C VAL A 115 4.92 -14.63 6.70
N PHE A 116 6.18 -15.05 6.68
CA PHE A 116 7.33 -14.16 6.50
C PHE A 116 7.91 -14.36 5.10
N CYS A 117 8.10 -13.25 4.39
CA CYS A 117 8.72 -13.21 3.07
C CYS A 117 9.96 -12.33 3.14
N PRO A 118 11.17 -12.94 3.07
CA PRO A 118 12.40 -12.19 3.08
C PRO A 118 12.58 -11.43 1.76
N VAL A 119 13.09 -10.21 1.86
CA VAL A 119 13.58 -9.45 0.70
C VAL A 119 15.09 -9.61 0.70
N ALA A 120 15.63 -10.22 -0.36
CA ALA A 120 17.08 -10.31 -0.52
C ALA A 120 17.69 -8.91 -0.45
N GLY A 121 18.50 -8.65 0.58
CA GLY A 121 19.33 -7.46 0.62
C GLY A 121 20.37 -7.55 -0.49
N LYS A 122 20.69 -6.41 -1.13
CA LYS A 122 21.99 -6.33 -1.79
C LYS A 122 23.05 -6.52 -0.71
N GLN A 123 23.93 -7.52 -0.90
CA GLN A 123 25.17 -7.65 -0.13
C GLN A 123 26.02 -6.39 -0.29
#